data_AF-A0A9E4Y4T0-F1
#
_entry.id   AF-A0A9E4Y4T0-F1
#
_cell.length_a   1.000
_cell.length_b   1.000
_cell.length_c   1.000
_cell.angle_alpha   90.00
_cell.angle_beta   90.00
_cell.angle_gamma   90.00
#
_symmetry.space_group_name_H-M   'P 1'
#
loop_
_entity.id
_entity.type
_entity.pdbx_description
1 polymer ?
#
loop_
_entity_poly.entity_id
_entity_poly.type
_entity_poly.pdbx_seq_one_letter_code
_entity_poly.pdbx_strand_id
1 'polypeptide(L)'
;MKAYVKTSFRDLLITGWLIIFGTTVGVVAFHPGFQDQGTSGLLSLGGLAAVSTVGGILLTRFVDRLSQATSRARKIALVLFVASMVALIPVMFVLFVTPWAVLIVITLLYVRWKWALLAAED
;
A
#
# COMPACT_ATOMS: atom_id res chain seq x y z
N MET A 1 6.78 -20.62 -26.26
CA MET A 1 7.35 -20.74 -24.90
C MET A 1 6.37 -20.15 -23.90
N LYS A 2 5.72 -20.95 -23.06
CA LYS A 2 4.86 -20.45 -21.97
C LYS A 2 5.78 -19.99 -20.84
N ALA A 3 5.98 -18.68 -20.70
CA ALA A 3 6.64 -18.13 -19.53
C ALA A 3 5.73 -18.37 -18.31
N TYR A 4 6.01 -19.41 -17.54
CA TYR A 4 5.48 -19.53 -16.18
C TYR A 4 6.15 -18.44 -15.34
N VAL A 5 5.60 -17.22 -15.38
CA VAL A 5 5.99 -16.18 -14.44
C VAL A 5 5.56 -16.68 -13.07
N LYS A 6 6.53 -17.13 -12.26
CA LYS A 6 6.30 -17.49 -10.87
C LYS A 6 6.13 -16.18 -10.08
N THR A 7 4.96 -15.56 -10.21
CA THR A 7 4.65 -14.30 -9.54
C THR A 7 4.63 -14.55 -8.04
N SER A 8 5.55 -13.89 -7.32
CA SER A 8 5.54 -13.94 -5.86
C SER A 8 4.33 -13.18 -5.33
N PHE A 9 3.71 -13.65 -4.24
CA PHE A 9 2.61 -12.93 -3.58
C PHE A 9 3.02 -11.51 -3.17
N ARG A 10 4.31 -11.30 -2.87
CA ARG A 10 4.91 -9.98 -2.64
C ARG A 10 4.75 -9.06 -3.85
N ASP A 11 5.01 -9.59 -5.05
CA ASP A 11 4.93 -8.82 -6.30
C ASP A 11 3.47 -8.53 -6.65
N LEU A 12 2.55 -9.45 -6.33
CA LEU A 12 1.10 -9.22 -6.43
C LEU A 12 0.63 -8.08 -5.51
N LEU A 13 1.09 -8.05 -4.26
CA LEU A 13 0.77 -6.96 -3.33
C LEU A 13 1.31 -5.61 -3.81
N ILE A 14 2.56 -5.55 -4.22
CA ILE A 14 3.16 -4.33 -4.77
C ILE A 14 2.39 -3.86 -6.01
N THR A 15 2.03 -4.78 -6.90
CA THR A 15 1.21 -4.49 -8.08
C THR A 15 -0.16 -3.98 -7.69
N GLY A 16 -0.78 -4.56 -6.66
CA GLY A 16 -2.06 -4.10 -6.11
C GLY A 16 -1.98 -2.65 -5.62
N TRP A 17 -0.93 -2.28 -4.89
CA TRP A 17 -0.70 -0.91 -4.44
C TRP A 17 -0.60 0.07 -5.61
N LEU A 18 0.13 -0.30 -6.66
CA LEU A 18 0.28 0.53 -7.86
C LEU A 18 -1.03 0.66 -8.66
N ILE A 19 -1.81 -0.41 -8.80
CA ILE A 19 -3.09 -0.38 -9.53
C ILE A 19 -4.09 0.52 -8.82
N ILE A 20 -4.26 0.36 -7.51
CA ILE A 20 -5.21 1.17 -6.73
C ILE A 20 -4.79 2.65 -6.74
N PHE A 21 -3.48 2.91 -6.61
CA PHE A 21 -2.94 4.25 -6.74
C PHE A 21 -3.22 4.86 -8.12
N GLY A 22 -2.87 4.16 -9.21
CA GLY A 22 -3.08 4.63 -10.57
C GLY A 22 -4.57 4.87 -10.87
N THR A 23 -5.44 4.00 -10.36
CA THR A 23 -6.90 4.17 -10.47
C THR A 23 -7.36 5.42 -9.73
N THR A 24 -6.86 5.65 -8.51
CA THR A 24 -7.20 6.83 -7.71
C THR A 24 -6.79 8.11 -8.41
N VAL A 25 -5.56 8.17 -8.93
CA VAL A 25 -5.06 9.32 -9.71
C VAL A 25 -5.88 9.51 -10.98
N GLY A 26 -6.19 8.43 -11.71
CA GLY A 26 -7.03 8.49 -12.91
C GLY A 26 -8.43 9.01 -12.63
N VAL A 27 -9.08 8.56 -11.56
CA VAL A 27 -10.41 9.06 -11.20
C VAL A 27 -10.36 10.54 -10.83
N VAL A 28 -9.39 10.98 -10.04
CA VAL A 28 -9.25 12.40 -9.71
C VAL A 28 -8.96 13.25 -10.97
N ALA A 29 -8.14 12.74 -11.90
CA ALA A 29 -7.77 13.46 -13.10
C ALA A 29 -8.91 13.59 -14.13
N PHE A 30 -9.76 12.56 -14.26
CA PHE A 30 -10.70 12.45 -15.38
C PHE A 30 -12.17 12.49 -14.98
N HIS A 31 -12.52 12.32 -13.70
CA HIS A 31 -13.92 12.28 -13.29
C HIS A 31 -14.53 13.70 -13.28
N PRO A 32 -15.73 13.90 -13.88
CA PRO A 32 -16.35 15.23 -13.99
C PRO A 32 -16.50 15.97 -12.67
N GLY A 33 -16.78 15.24 -11.58
CA GLY A 33 -16.92 15.80 -10.23
C GLY A 33 -15.65 16.44 -9.63
N PHE A 34 -14.48 16.27 -10.25
CA PHE A 34 -13.22 16.91 -9.82
C PHE A 34 -12.68 17.94 -10.81
N GLN A 35 -13.42 18.23 -11.91
CA GLN A 35 -12.96 19.17 -12.93
C GLN A 35 -12.69 20.58 -12.37
N ASP A 36 -13.49 21.03 -11.41
CA ASP A 36 -13.33 22.34 -10.77
C ASP A 36 -12.07 22.44 -9.88
N GLN A 37 -11.56 21.31 -9.39
CA GLN A 37 -10.35 21.26 -8.56
C GLN A 37 -9.06 21.21 -9.40
N GLY A 38 -9.17 20.75 -10.66
CA GLY A 38 -8.06 20.68 -11.61
C GLY A 38 -6.81 20.00 -11.05
N THR A 39 -5.64 20.58 -11.34
CA THR A 39 -4.33 20.06 -10.92
C THR A 39 -4.11 20.09 -9.40
N SER A 40 -4.78 20.99 -8.69
CA SER A 40 -4.65 21.11 -7.23
C SER A 40 -5.29 19.92 -6.48
N GLY A 41 -6.47 19.48 -6.93
CA GLY A 41 -7.12 18.27 -6.41
C GLY A 41 -6.29 17.02 -6.69
N LEU A 42 -5.70 16.94 -7.88
CA LEU A 42 -4.80 15.85 -8.26
C LEU A 42 -3.56 15.76 -7.37
N LEU A 43 -2.89 16.90 -7.12
CA LEU A 43 -1.70 16.93 -6.26
C LEU A 43 -2.04 16.63 -4.80
N SER A 44 -3.17 17.14 -4.29
CA SER A 44 -3.59 16.91 -2.92
C SER A 44 -3.99 15.45 -2.69
N LEU A 45 -5.01 14.96 -3.40
CA LEU A 45 -5.53 13.60 -3.21
C LEU A 45 -4.55 12.54 -3.72
N GLY A 46 -3.91 12.79 -4.87
CA GLY A 46 -2.88 11.92 -5.41
C GLY A 46 -1.62 11.88 -4.54
N GLY A 47 -1.17 13.01 -4.01
CA GLY A 47 -0.03 13.06 -3.09
C GLY A 47 -0.29 12.29 -1.80
N LEU A 48 -1.47 12.46 -1.22
CA LEU A 48 -1.91 11.71 -0.03
C LEU A 48 -1.98 10.20 -0.29
N ALA A 49 -2.56 9.79 -1.43
CA ALA A 49 -2.60 8.39 -1.85
C ALA A 49 -1.19 7.83 -2.11
N ALA A 50 -0.27 8.64 -2.64
CA ALA A 50 1.11 8.24 -2.90
C ALA A 50 1.87 7.92 -1.60
N VAL A 51 1.68 8.71 -0.54
CA VAL A 51 2.32 8.46 0.77
C VAL A 51 1.98 7.06 1.29
N SER A 52 0.71 6.68 1.26
CA SER A 52 0.26 5.35 1.67
C SER A 52 0.75 4.24 0.73
N THR A 53 0.73 4.51 -0.58
CA THR A 53 1.22 3.56 -1.59
C THR A 53 2.68 3.23 -1.37
N VAL A 54 3.52 4.24 -1.14
CA VAL A 54 4.94 4.07 -0.83
C VAL A 54 5.09 3.30 0.48
N GLY A 55 4.34 3.65 1.52
CA GLY A 55 4.36 2.92 2.80
C GLY A 55 4.06 1.43 2.65
N GLY A 56 3.00 1.08 1.92
CA GLY A 56 2.60 -0.31 1.66
C GLY A 56 3.62 -1.08 0.83
N ILE A 57 4.18 -0.45 -0.20
CA ILE A 57 5.23 -1.05 -1.03
C ILE A 57 6.51 -1.28 -0.22
N LEU A 58 6.95 -0.29 0.57
CA LEU A 58 8.16 -0.42 1.38
C LEU A 58 8.02 -1.53 2.42
N LEU A 59 6.90 -1.58 3.14
CA LEU A 59 6.64 -2.63 4.13
C LEU A 59 6.66 -4.02 3.48
N THR A 60 6.01 -4.16 2.32
CA THR A 60 5.94 -5.41 1.55
C THR A 60 7.31 -5.83 1.01
N ARG A 61 8.10 -4.88 0.50
CA ARG A 61 9.41 -5.12 -0.11
C ARG A 61 10.48 -5.48 0.92
N PHE A 62 10.43 -4.87 2.10
CA PHE A 62 11.42 -5.07 3.15
C PHE A 62 10.96 -6.05 4.24
N VAL A 63 9.88 -6.80 4.02
CA VAL A 63 9.30 -7.73 5.00
C VAL A 63 10.32 -8.72 5.57
N ASP A 64 11.18 -9.30 4.72
CA ASP A 64 12.17 -10.30 5.13
C ASP A 64 13.29 -9.66 5.97
N ARG A 65 13.80 -8.49 5.53
CA ARG A 65 14.81 -7.72 6.28
C ARG A 65 14.28 -7.25 7.64
N LEU A 66 13.01 -6.85 7.70
CA LEU A 66 12.36 -6.46 8.95
C LEU A 66 12.15 -7.65 9.88
N SER A 67 11.99 -8.87 9.36
CA SER A 67 11.86 -10.08 10.18
C SER A 67 13.11 -10.35 11.02
N GLN A 68 14.28 -10.17 10.40
CA GLN A 68 15.60 -10.33 11.03
C GLN A 68 15.99 -9.15 11.92
N ALA A 69 15.23 -8.06 11.88
CA ALA A 69 15.50 -6.88 12.68
C ALA A 69 14.99 -7.03 14.13
N THR A 70 15.46 -6.13 14.99
CA THR A 70 15.02 -6.08 16.39
C THR A 70 13.50 -5.90 16.51
N SER A 71 12.91 -6.38 17.61
CA SER A 71 11.48 -6.19 17.90
C SER A 71 11.05 -4.72 17.84
N ARG A 72 11.94 -3.80 18.26
CA ARG A 72 11.70 -2.35 18.18
C ARG A 72 11.58 -1.86 16.74
N ALA A 73 12.47 -2.29 15.85
CA ALA A 73 12.45 -1.90 14.43
C ALA A 73 11.17 -2.38 13.73
N ARG A 74 10.72 -3.62 14.00
CA ARG A 74 9.45 -4.15 13.48
C ARG A 74 8.25 -3.31 13.91
N LYS A 75 8.18 -2.95 15.19
CA LYS A 75 7.11 -2.07 15.71
C LYS A 75 7.15 -0.69 15.05
N ILE A 76 8.32 -0.09 14.91
CA ILE A 76 8.46 1.22 14.25
C ILE A 76 7.98 1.14 12.79
N ALA A 77 8.37 0.12 12.03
CA ALA A 77 7.93 -0.06 10.66
C ALA A 77 6.40 -0.18 10.54
N LEU A 78 5.77 -0.94 11.45
CA LEU A 78 4.31 -1.03 11.51
C LEU A 78 3.65 0.30 11.88
N VAL A 79 4.20 1.03 12.85
CA VAL A 79 3.69 2.35 13.24
C VAL A 79 3.81 3.34 12.09
N LEU A 80 4.93 3.37 11.38
CA LEU A 80 5.12 4.22 10.19
C LEU A 80 4.16 3.84 9.07
N PHE A 81 3.93 2.54 8.86
CA PHE A 81 2.92 2.09 7.90
C PHE A 81 1.53 2.57 8.29
N VAL A 82 1.09 2.36 9.54
CA VAL A 82 -0.21 2.84 10.02
C VAL A 82 -0.33 4.36 9.93
N ALA A 83 0.71 5.09 10.32
CA ALA A 83 0.75 6.55 10.22
C ALA A 83 0.61 7.00 8.76
N SER A 84 1.24 6.30 7.81
CA SER A 84 1.07 6.59 6.38
C SER A 84 -0.38 6.38 5.91
N MET A 85 -1.11 5.41 6.47
CA MET A 85 -2.53 5.16 6.15
C MET A 85 -3.46 6.28 6.62
N VAL A 86 -3.06 7.09 7.61
CA VAL A 86 -3.84 8.27 8.01
C VAL A 86 -3.97 9.25 6.84
N ALA A 87 -2.97 9.32 5.97
CA ALA A 87 -3.03 10.14 4.76
C ALA A 87 -4.12 9.67 3.78
N LEU A 88 -4.57 8.41 3.83
CA LEU A 88 -5.67 7.93 2.99
C LEU A 88 -7.05 8.36 3.46
N ILE A 89 -7.21 8.83 4.70
CA ILE A 89 -8.55 9.16 5.23
C ILE A 89 -9.28 10.16 4.32
N PRO A 90 -8.70 11.30 3.90
CA PRO A 90 -9.36 12.23 2.99
C PRO A 90 -9.66 11.63 1.62
N VAL A 91 -8.77 10.76 1.10
CA VAL A 91 -8.91 10.08 -0.19
C VAL A 91 -10.09 9.10 -0.16
N MET A 92 -10.21 8.35 0.94
CA MET A 92 -11.25 7.35 1.16
C MET A 92 -12.64 7.97 1.28
N PHE A 93 -12.78 9.15 1.88
CA PHE A 93 -14.05 9.86 1.96
C PHE A 93 -14.59 10.29 0.59
N VAL A 94 -13.70 10.49 -0.38
CA VAL A 94 -14.03 11.15 -1.65
C VAL A 94 -14.13 10.16 -2.82
N LEU A 95 -13.34 9.09 -2.81
CA LEU A 95 -13.18 8.20 -3.97
C LEU A 95 -13.71 6.79 -3.71
N PHE A 96 -12.93 5.92 -3.04
CA PHE A 96 -13.34 4.53 -2.77
C PHE A 96 -12.64 3.99 -1.52
N VAL A 97 -13.38 3.62 -0.47
CA VAL A 97 -12.79 3.09 0.78
C VAL A 97 -12.30 1.64 0.61
N THR A 98 -13.13 0.81 -0.04
CA THR A 98 -13.01 -0.66 -0.01
C THR A 98 -11.71 -1.20 -0.61
N PRO A 99 -11.23 -0.76 -1.79
CA PRO A 99 -10.00 -1.31 -2.38
C PRO A 99 -8.77 -1.07 -1.50
N TRP A 100 -8.65 0.13 -0.95
CA TRP A 100 -7.55 0.49 -0.05
C TRP A 100 -7.61 -0.30 1.26
N ALA A 101 -8.79 -0.40 1.89
CA ALA A 101 -8.96 -1.15 3.13
C ALA A 101 -8.59 -2.64 2.97
N VAL A 102 -9.05 -3.27 1.88
CA VAL A 102 -8.70 -4.66 1.55
C VAL A 102 -7.20 -4.82 1.41
N LEU A 103 -6.54 -3.93 0.66
CA LEU A 103 -5.11 -4.03 0.42
C LEU A 103 -4.28 -3.82 1.70
N ILE A 104 -4.70 -2.92 2.58
CA ILE A 104 -4.10 -2.71 3.90
C ILE A 104 -4.16 -3.99 4.72
N VAL A 105 -5.34 -4.59 4.84
CA VAL A 105 -5.55 -5.81 5.63
C VAL A 105 -4.72 -6.97 5.08
N ILE A 106 -4.75 -7.21 3.76
CA ILE A 106 -3.97 -8.29 3.15
C ILE A 106 -2.46 -8.04 3.33
N THR A 107 -1.99 -6.79 3.23
CA THR A 107 -0.59 -6.44 3.48
C THR A 107 -0.17 -6.76 4.92
N LEU A 108 -0.99 -6.40 5.91
CA LEU A 108 -0.72 -6.70 7.32
C LEU A 108 -0.72 -8.20 7.60
N LEU A 109 -1.69 -8.94 7.06
CA LEU A 109 -1.76 -10.39 7.17
C LEU A 109 -0.52 -11.05 6.56
N TYR A 110 -0.12 -10.61 5.37
CA TYR A 110 1.08 -11.11 4.71
C TYR A 110 2.35 -10.87 5.53
N VAL A 111 2.54 -9.66 6.04
CA VAL A 111 3.70 -9.30 6.87
C VAL A 111 3.74 -10.14 8.13
N ARG A 112 2.59 -10.24 8.83
CA ARG A 112 2.48 -11.02 10.07
C ARG A 112 2.73 -12.50 9.85
N TRP A 113 2.18 -13.05 8.77
CA TRP A 113 2.36 -14.43 8.35
C TRP A 113 3.82 -14.72 8.01
N LYS A 114 4.45 -13.86 7.21
CA LYS A 114 5.85 -14.04 6.79
C LYS A 114 6.82 -14.01 7.97
N TRP A 115 6.60 -13.12 8.94
CA TRP A 115 7.39 -13.10 10.18
C TRP A 115 7.16 -14.32 11.07
N ALA A 116 5.95 -14.90 11.07
CA ALA A 116 5.68 -16.13 11.82
C ALA A 116 6.41 -17.34 11.23
N LEU A 117 6.41 -17.45 9.89
CA LEU A 117 7.11 -18.53 9.19
C LEU A 117 8.62 -18.47 9.44
N LEU A 118 9.22 -17.29 9.30
CA LEU A 118 10.66 -17.13 9.50
C LEU A 118 11.09 -17.40 10.94
N ALA A 119 10.25 -17.08 11.93
CA ALA A 119 10.53 -17.39 13.33
C ALA A 119 10.36 -18.87 13.70
N ALA A 120 9.71 -19.68 12.85
CA ALA A 120 9.55 -21.11 13.04
C ALA A 120 10.64 -21.94 12.33
N GLU A 121 11.43 -21.31 11.45
CA GLU A 121 12.59 -21.91 10.79
C GLU A 121 13.88 -21.77 11.62
N ASP A 122 13.89 -20.89 12.63
CA ASP A 122 14.94 -20.73 13.66
C ASP A 122 14.74 -21.69 14.84
#